data_AF-A0A8T7AL11-F1
#
_entry.id   AF-A0A8T7AL11-F1
#
_cell.length_a   1.000
_cell.length_b   1.000
_cell.length_c   1.000
_cell.angle_alpha   90.00
_cell.angle_beta   90.00
_cell.angle_gamma   90.00
#
_symmetry.space_group_name_H-M   'P 1'
#
loop_
_entity.id
_entity.type
_entity.pdbx_description
1 polymer ?
#
loop_
_entity_poly.entity_id
_entity_poly.type
_entity_poly.pdbx_seq_one_letter_code
_entity_poly.pdbx_strand_id
1 'polypeptide(L)'
;MEFALLVGNTLLNLNSYSRIERPAAAPRAAVEAPSVAPVLSFQQLQARDQLIRVLDAVAELDRLVNGSKTVLTGVPSSRSQSALGLDLRDLAATRVSTDEVNANTGSYGPFEPAWNIGATSTSMLTVGGDYNGENGAGDLVLEVLRGGVRGVDRPRIRVYDPLGDRLTTRTIRENHALDRKYSIGNGMYFVVGAGTLTRDDTATVTLSDTISSAADPDQPFIGIGSFGANIEYSGSQVRNGTVRINGETIAIAETDSINSALDKINASAAGVTASYNEVTEQVEIVANQTGPGGSVNLQNDNARLFRATKLWSGTTLPGRNADNLATLDQVDAFSSVSSGNLVVNGENIAIDVGNDSLDDVLTRISTSDAGVTAQLSPDGQRVTLTSDSAETSMDIDANGTGFFAALAIQEGTVAANGRGRGYSERRSLKINAAVADTVKTLNTFFRETAGRGREDATVNGLRNQLEGALRGLLGNGEVSKALGIRLDLDASGDRFRDVGSVDRNRLAKKLRSSGPNVKALLNGADGRQGLLQIVEQFALSAVRGLNELSGTKGSVFDTFA
;
A
#
# COMPACT_ATOMS: atom_id res chain seq x y z
N MET A 1 56.28 28.29 -2.96
CA MET A 1 56.03 28.37 -1.51
C MET A 1 55.91 26.94 -1.02
N GLU A 2 56.99 26.15 -0.91
CA GLU A 2 58.13 26.21 0.05
C GLU A 2 57.60 25.98 1.49
N PHE A 3 57.91 24.92 2.24
CA PHE A 3 59.20 24.27 2.60
C PHE A 3 58.99 22.74 2.88
N ALA A 4 59.76 21.81 2.30
CA ALA A 4 61.03 21.16 2.75
C ALA A 4 60.84 19.95 3.73
N LEU A 5 61.05 18.68 3.32
CA LEU A 5 62.32 17.88 3.26
C LEU A 5 62.72 17.28 4.64
N LEU A 6 63.15 16.01 4.86
CA LEU A 6 63.69 14.92 4.02
C LEU A 6 64.00 13.64 4.90
N VAL A 7 64.05 12.45 4.25
CA VAL A 7 64.66 11.11 4.59
C VAL A 7 64.12 10.33 5.82
N GLY A 8 63.90 9.01 5.83
CA GLY A 8 63.99 7.94 4.82
C GLY A 8 64.37 6.57 5.43
N ASN A 9 63.90 5.51 4.77
CA ASN A 9 64.46 4.17 4.58
C ASN A 9 64.60 3.10 5.70
N THR A 10 63.79 2.03 5.48
CA THR A 10 64.09 0.58 5.40
C THR A 10 64.74 -0.24 6.53
N LEU A 11 63.94 -1.25 6.93
CA LEU A 11 64.23 -2.70 7.13
C LEU A 11 65.27 -3.18 8.15
N LEU A 12 64.79 -4.08 9.04
CA LEU A 12 65.37 -5.35 9.57
C LEU A 12 64.96 -5.49 11.06
N ASN A 13 64.12 -6.48 11.40
CA ASN A 13 64.52 -7.80 11.90
C ASN A 13 65.59 -7.73 13.00
N LEU A 14 65.26 -8.15 14.23
CA LEU A 14 66.18 -8.88 15.11
C LEU A 14 65.48 -9.37 16.38
N ASN A 15 65.52 -10.69 16.54
CA ASN A 15 65.60 -11.38 17.82
C ASN A 15 66.71 -10.78 18.70
N SER A 16 66.46 -10.62 20.00
CA SER A 16 67.53 -10.82 21.00
C SER A 16 67.01 -11.01 22.42
N TYR A 17 67.51 -12.08 23.02
CA TYR A 17 67.47 -12.48 24.42
C TYR A 17 68.08 -11.45 25.39
N SER A 18 67.50 -11.34 26.59
CA SER A 18 68.23 -11.25 27.89
C SER A 18 67.26 -11.61 29.02
N ARG A 19 67.46 -12.69 29.77
CA ARG A 19 68.39 -12.96 30.89
C ARG A 19 67.83 -12.52 32.27
N ILE A 20 67.27 -13.52 32.97
CA ILE A 20 67.36 -13.86 34.41
C ILE A 20 67.37 -12.72 35.44
N GLU A 21 66.35 -12.72 36.33
CA GLU A 21 66.53 -12.63 37.79
C GLU A 21 65.33 -13.24 38.55
N ARG A 22 65.59 -14.27 39.37
CA ARG A 22 64.81 -14.72 40.56
C ARG A 22 65.09 -13.73 41.71
N PRO A 23 64.34 -13.63 42.84
CA PRO A 23 63.50 -14.63 43.54
C PRO A 23 62.17 -14.05 44.10
N ALA A 24 61.19 -14.82 44.61
CA ALA A 24 61.13 -15.28 46.00
C ALA A 24 59.90 -16.20 46.18
N ALA A 25 60.06 -17.25 46.99
CA ALA A 25 59.04 -18.24 47.29
C ALA A 25 58.02 -17.72 48.32
N ALA A 26 56.73 -17.95 48.05
CA ALA A 26 55.63 -17.85 49.00
C ALA A 26 54.70 -19.08 48.81
N PRO A 27 53.93 -19.47 49.84
CA PRO A 27 53.74 -20.86 50.25
C PRO A 27 52.85 -21.68 49.32
N ARG A 28 53.12 -23.00 49.28
CA ARG A 28 52.25 -24.02 48.66
C ARG A 28 50.84 -23.89 49.24
N ALA A 29 49.91 -23.41 48.40
CA ALA A 29 48.48 -23.57 48.64
C ALA A 29 48.20 -25.07 48.78
N ALA A 30 47.57 -25.45 49.89
CA ALA A 30 46.96 -26.76 50.03
C ALA A 30 45.98 -26.93 48.86
N VAL A 31 46.25 -27.92 48.02
CA VAL A 31 45.30 -28.37 47.01
C VAL A 31 44.11 -28.93 47.80
N GLU A 32 43.05 -28.14 47.92
CA GLU A 32 41.73 -28.70 48.21
C GLU A 32 41.46 -29.73 47.10
N ALA A 33 41.28 -30.97 47.52
CA ALA A 33 40.84 -32.03 46.63
C ALA A 33 39.60 -31.53 45.86
N PRO A 34 39.49 -31.79 44.54
CA PRO A 34 38.29 -31.41 43.81
C PRO A 34 37.08 -32.02 44.53
N SER A 35 36.21 -31.15 45.02
CA SER A 35 34.87 -31.51 45.47
C SER A 35 34.28 -32.37 44.36
N VAL A 36 34.09 -33.66 44.64
CA VAL A 36 33.40 -34.57 43.74
C VAL A 36 32.01 -34.00 43.59
N ALA A 37 31.71 -33.44 42.40
CA ALA A 37 30.39 -32.92 42.10
C ALA A 37 29.35 -33.99 42.46
N PRO A 38 28.26 -33.65 43.17
CA PRO A 38 27.23 -34.62 43.48
C PRO A 38 26.66 -35.18 42.17
N VAL A 39 26.89 -36.46 41.91
CA VAL A 39 26.31 -37.16 40.75
C VAL A 39 24.90 -37.57 41.14
N LEU A 40 23.90 -37.16 40.34
CA LEU A 40 22.52 -37.58 40.55
C LEU A 40 22.43 -39.11 40.61
N SER A 41 21.58 -39.62 41.48
CA SER A 41 21.28 -41.05 41.51
C SER A 41 20.65 -41.47 40.18
N PHE A 42 20.80 -42.75 39.79
CA PHE A 42 20.17 -43.28 38.58
C PHE A 42 18.64 -43.00 38.55
N GLN A 43 18.00 -43.08 39.72
CA GLN A 43 16.58 -42.77 39.88
C GLN A 43 16.27 -41.28 39.68
N GLN A 44 17.15 -40.38 40.12
CA GLN A 44 17.01 -38.94 39.90
C GLN A 44 17.23 -38.55 38.43
N LEU A 45 18.18 -39.18 37.72
CA LEU A 45 18.38 -38.99 36.29
C LEU A 45 17.17 -39.47 35.47
N GLN A 46 16.63 -40.64 35.83
CA GLN A 46 15.43 -41.18 35.20
C GLN A 46 14.22 -40.28 35.48
N ALA A 47 14.03 -39.82 36.71
CA ALA A 47 12.97 -38.88 37.08
C ALA A 47 13.07 -37.57 36.28
N ARG A 48 14.29 -37.04 36.10
CA ARG A 48 14.56 -35.85 35.28
C ARG A 48 14.17 -36.07 33.81
N ASP A 49 14.58 -37.18 33.19
CA ASP A 49 14.23 -37.49 31.79
C ASP A 49 12.71 -37.61 31.60
N GLN A 50 12.02 -38.26 32.55
CA GLN A 50 10.57 -38.39 32.50
C GLN A 50 9.86 -37.03 32.66
N LEU A 51 10.34 -36.15 33.54
CA LEU A 51 9.77 -34.80 33.69
C LEU A 51 9.98 -33.93 32.44
N ILE A 52 11.11 -34.09 31.73
CA ILE A 52 11.33 -33.42 30.44
C ILE A 52 10.31 -33.92 29.40
N ARG A 53 10.09 -35.24 29.32
CA ARG A 53 9.05 -35.80 28.44
C ARG A 53 7.64 -35.30 28.79
N VAL A 54 7.36 -35.05 30.08
CA VAL A 54 6.10 -34.44 30.51
C VAL A 54 6.00 -33.01 29.98
N LEU A 55 7.08 -32.22 30.06
CA LEU A 55 7.12 -30.86 29.53
C LEU A 55 6.89 -30.83 28.01
N ASP A 56 7.53 -31.72 27.25
CA ASP A 56 7.34 -31.81 25.79
C ASP A 56 5.89 -32.17 25.43
N ALA A 57 5.30 -33.13 26.16
CA ALA A 57 3.92 -33.55 25.95
C ALA A 57 2.92 -32.42 26.28
N VAL A 58 3.18 -31.66 27.35
CA VAL A 58 2.38 -30.49 27.74
C VAL A 58 2.51 -29.36 26.72
N ALA A 59 3.71 -29.09 26.21
CA ALA A 59 3.96 -28.08 25.18
C ALA A 59 3.25 -28.41 23.86
N GLU A 60 3.28 -29.68 23.41
CA GLU A 60 2.55 -30.10 22.22
C GLU A 60 1.03 -30.02 22.42
N LEU A 61 0.53 -30.37 23.61
CA LEU A 61 -0.87 -30.21 23.96
C LEU A 61 -1.28 -28.74 23.97
N ASP A 62 -0.48 -27.86 24.58
CA ASP A 62 -0.69 -26.41 24.60
C ASP A 62 -0.73 -25.84 23.17
N ARG A 63 0.24 -26.22 22.33
CA ARG A 63 0.28 -25.83 20.91
C ARG A 63 -0.96 -26.31 20.15
N LEU A 64 -1.49 -27.50 20.42
CA LEU A 64 -2.69 -28.01 19.76
C LEU A 64 -3.98 -27.34 20.26
N VAL A 65 -4.01 -26.92 21.53
CA VAL A 65 -5.15 -26.22 22.15
C VAL A 65 -5.14 -24.73 21.77
N ASN A 66 -3.97 -24.08 21.71
CA ASN A 66 -3.79 -22.64 21.57
C ASN A 66 -3.21 -22.18 20.22
N GLY A 67 -2.50 -23.03 19.48
CA GLY A 67 -1.68 -22.68 18.30
C GLY A 67 -2.40 -22.45 16.97
N SER A 68 -3.66 -21.99 16.96
CA SER A 68 -4.31 -21.52 15.73
C SER A 68 -5.43 -20.56 16.09
N LYS A 69 -5.42 -19.37 15.46
CA LYS A 69 -6.51 -18.38 15.45
C LYS A 69 -7.82 -19.16 15.54
N THR A 70 -8.46 -19.06 16.69
CA THR A 70 -9.78 -19.63 16.84
C THR A 70 -10.60 -18.78 15.88
N VAL A 71 -10.96 -19.31 14.71
CA VAL A 71 -12.17 -18.84 14.05
C VAL A 71 -13.23 -19.13 15.08
N LEU A 72 -13.59 -18.12 15.87
CA LEU A 72 -14.60 -18.20 16.89
C LEU A 72 -15.94 -18.34 16.16
N THR A 73 -16.21 -19.53 15.63
CA THR A 73 -17.54 -19.87 15.11
C THR A 73 -18.47 -20.00 16.31
N GLY A 74 -19.07 -18.88 16.71
CA GLY A 74 -19.88 -18.75 17.92
C GLY A 74 -20.02 -17.31 18.42
N VAL A 75 -19.08 -16.43 18.09
CA VAL A 75 -19.11 -15.02 18.47
C VAL A 75 -20.15 -14.26 17.63
N PRO A 76 -20.96 -13.37 18.23
CA PRO A 76 -21.81 -12.48 17.46
C PRO A 76 -20.98 -11.65 16.48
N SER A 77 -21.32 -11.76 15.20
CA SER A 77 -20.73 -10.93 14.15
C SER A 77 -21.81 -10.38 13.24
N SER A 78 -21.59 -9.15 12.80
CA SER A 78 -22.41 -8.47 11.80
C SER A 78 -21.53 -8.07 10.63
N ARG A 79 -22.07 -8.09 9.42
CA ARG A 79 -21.31 -7.83 8.20
C ARG A 79 -22.14 -7.06 7.21
N SER A 80 -21.49 -6.18 6.45
CA SER A 80 -22.06 -5.54 5.28
C SER A 80 -22.72 -6.59 4.37
N GLN A 81 -23.99 -6.38 4.04
CA GLN A 81 -24.82 -7.28 3.22
C GLN A 81 -24.41 -7.25 1.74
N SER A 82 -23.86 -6.12 1.28
CA SER A 82 -23.27 -5.96 -0.06
C SER A 82 -21.83 -5.43 0.04
N ALA A 83 -21.11 -5.42 -1.09
CA ALA A 83 -19.92 -4.59 -1.22
C ALA A 83 -20.33 -3.11 -1.16
N LEU A 84 -19.46 -2.27 -0.63
CA LEU A 84 -19.73 -0.85 -0.41
C LEU A 84 -19.49 0.03 -1.66
N GLY A 85 -18.78 -0.49 -2.67
CA GLY A 85 -18.49 0.27 -3.90
C GLY A 85 -17.40 1.33 -3.73
N LEU A 86 -16.54 1.17 -2.72
CA LEU A 86 -15.44 2.08 -2.40
C LEU A 86 -14.27 1.92 -3.38
N ASP A 87 -13.65 3.03 -3.79
CA ASP A 87 -12.34 3.00 -4.42
C ASP A 87 -11.24 3.04 -3.35
N LEU A 88 -10.60 1.89 -3.11
CA LEU A 88 -9.58 1.74 -2.07
C LEU A 88 -8.17 2.12 -2.54
N ARG A 89 -8.07 2.93 -3.59
CA ARG A 89 -6.78 3.37 -4.16
C ARG A 89 -6.65 4.87 -3.99
N ASP A 90 -5.48 5.30 -3.52
CA ASP A 90 -5.12 6.71 -3.65
C ASP A 90 -4.95 7.04 -5.13
N LEU A 91 -5.53 8.16 -5.56
CA LEU A 91 -5.48 8.65 -6.93
C LEU A 91 -4.61 9.91 -6.99
N ALA A 92 -3.77 9.98 -8.02
CA ALA A 92 -3.03 11.20 -8.35
C ALA A 92 -3.97 12.24 -8.96
N ALA A 93 -3.63 13.53 -8.78
CA ALA A 93 -4.28 14.58 -9.55
C ALA A 93 -3.91 14.46 -11.04
N THR A 94 -4.91 14.48 -11.90
CA THR A 94 -4.74 14.43 -13.35
C THR A 94 -5.43 15.62 -14.01
N ARG A 95 -4.68 16.35 -14.83
CA ARG A 95 -5.21 17.40 -15.72
C ARG A 95 -5.08 16.92 -17.16
N VAL A 96 -6.19 16.89 -17.87
CA VAL A 96 -6.25 16.56 -19.30
C VAL A 96 -6.71 17.79 -20.06
N SER A 97 -6.23 17.93 -21.28
CA SER A 97 -6.70 18.92 -22.24
C SER A 97 -8.23 18.80 -22.38
N THR A 98 -8.94 19.92 -22.45
CA THR A 98 -10.42 19.89 -22.50
C THR A 98 -10.97 19.38 -23.84
N ASP A 99 -10.14 19.39 -24.88
CA ASP A 99 -10.45 18.99 -26.25
C ASP A 99 -9.15 18.62 -26.98
N GLU A 100 -9.26 18.10 -28.20
CA GLU A 100 -8.13 17.89 -29.12
C GLU A 100 -7.33 19.20 -29.28
N VAL A 101 -6.00 19.11 -29.24
CA VAL A 101 -5.11 20.28 -29.39
C VAL A 101 -5.29 20.94 -30.76
N ASN A 102 -5.59 20.15 -31.79
CA ASN A 102 -6.04 20.65 -33.09
C ASN A 102 -7.51 20.31 -33.36
N ALA A 103 -8.42 21.22 -33.04
CA ALA A 103 -9.85 21.06 -33.34
C ALA A 103 -10.27 21.74 -34.66
N ASN A 104 -9.32 22.11 -35.53
CA ASN A 104 -9.64 22.78 -36.79
C ASN A 104 -10.40 21.82 -37.72
N THR A 105 -11.55 22.27 -38.20
CA THR A 105 -12.43 21.51 -39.11
C THR A 105 -11.92 21.47 -40.55
N GLY A 106 -10.98 22.36 -40.91
CA GLY A 106 -10.37 22.41 -42.22
C GLY A 106 -8.85 22.57 -42.15
N SER A 107 -8.20 22.40 -43.29
CA SER A 107 -6.75 22.53 -43.43
C SER A 107 -6.38 23.08 -44.80
N TYR A 108 -5.12 23.48 -44.96
CA TYR A 108 -4.64 23.99 -46.24
C TYR A 108 -3.15 23.71 -46.43
N GLY A 109 -2.71 23.65 -47.68
CA GLY A 109 -1.30 23.51 -48.01
C GLY A 109 -1.02 23.73 -49.51
N PRO A 110 0.23 24.04 -49.89
CA PRO A 110 1.37 24.30 -49.02
C PRO A 110 1.27 25.68 -48.35
N PHE A 111 2.00 25.86 -47.25
CA PHE A 111 2.04 27.13 -46.50
C PHE A 111 2.99 28.14 -47.12
N GLU A 112 3.95 27.67 -47.92
CA GLU A 112 4.81 28.52 -48.76
C GLU A 112 4.58 28.14 -50.21
N PRO A 113 3.43 28.51 -50.80
CA PRO A 113 3.14 28.16 -52.17
C PRO A 113 4.13 28.84 -53.10
N ALA A 114 4.78 28.04 -53.94
CA ALA A 114 5.64 28.55 -54.99
C ALA A 114 4.77 29.33 -56.00
N TRP A 115 5.34 30.39 -56.56
CA TRP A 115 4.81 30.98 -57.78
C TRP A 115 4.87 29.94 -58.91
N ASN A 116 3.91 30.00 -59.84
CA ASN A 116 3.70 29.06 -60.92
C ASN A 116 4.96 28.79 -61.76
N ILE A 117 5.01 27.63 -62.43
CA ILE A 117 6.15 27.24 -63.28
C ILE A 117 6.38 28.30 -64.37
N GLY A 118 7.58 28.91 -64.38
CA GLY A 118 7.94 30.00 -65.29
C GLY A 118 7.73 31.41 -64.70
N ALA A 119 7.25 31.52 -63.46
CA ALA A 119 7.17 32.77 -62.71
C ALA A 119 8.54 33.42 -62.51
N THR A 120 8.54 34.74 -62.39
CA THR A 120 9.76 35.54 -62.14
C THR A 120 9.69 36.32 -60.83
N SER A 121 8.57 36.19 -60.09
CA SER A 121 8.46 36.67 -58.71
C SER A 121 9.51 36.01 -57.83
N THR A 122 10.31 36.84 -57.16
CA THR A 122 11.35 36.40 -56.20
C THR A 122 10.91 36.59 -54.75
N SER A 123 9.78 37.26 -54.52
CA SER A 123 9.26 37.45 -53.16
C SER A 123 8.72 36.14 -52.60
N MET A 124 9.11 35.79 -51.38
CA MET A 124 8.54 34.65 -50.66
C MET A 124 7.08 34.94 -50.29
N LEU A 125 6.19 34.01 -50.61
CA LEU A 125 4.77 34.05 -50.22
C LEU A 125 4.55 33.01 -49.13
N THR A 126 3.96 33.44 -48.01
CA THR A 126 3.56 32.55 -46.91
C THR A 126 2.07 32.71 -46.66
N VAL A 127 1.35 31.60 -46.50
CA VAL A 127 -0.06 31.53 -46.13
C VAL A 127 -0.19 30.92 -44.73
N GLY A 128 -1.01 31.56 -43.89
CA GLY A 128 -1.15 31.27 -42.47
C GLY A 128 -2.59 31.43 -41.99
N GLY A 129 -2.94 30.88 -40.82
CA GLY A 129 -4.23 31.09 -40.14
C GLY A 129 -4.98 29.79 -39.86
N ASP A 130 -6.23 29.92 -39.38
CA ASP A 130 -7.12 28.79 -39.09
C ASP A 130 -8.17 28.69 -40.20
N TYR A 131 -8.04 27.69 -41.07
CA TYR A 131 -9.08 27.45 -42.06
C TYR A 131 -10.24 26.67 -41.42
N ASN A 132 -11.42 27.30 -41.33
CA ASN A 132 -12.58 26.70 -40.64
C ASN A 132 -13.44 25.81 -41.56
N GLY A 133 -13.05 25.61 -42.83
CA GLY A 133 -13.79 24.79 -43.80
C GLY A 133 -14.94 25.51 -44.53
N GLU A 134 -15.38 26.69 -44.09
CA GLU A 134 -16.55 27.39 -44.67
C GLU A 134 -16.38 27.80 -46.16
N ASN A 135 -15.16 27.84 -46.71
CA ASN A 135 -14.93 28.17 -48.12
C ASN A 135 -14.84 26.93 -49.03
N GLY A 136 -15.17 25.74 -48.52
CA GLY A 136 -15.10 24.46 -49.24
C GLY A 136 -13.69 23.94 -49.51
N ALA A 137 -13.60 22.74 -50.10
CA ALA A 137 -12.32 22.15 -50.52
C ALA A 137 -11.95 22.56 -51.95
N GLY A 138 -10.64 22.61 -52.24
CA GLY A 138 -10.06 22.88 -53.56
C GLY A 138 -9.07 24.04 -53.56
N ASP A 139 -8.76 24.59 -54.73
CA ASP A 139 -7.60 25.47 -54.88
C ASP A 139 -7.92 26.96 -54.64
N LEU A 140 -7.36 27.53 -53.57
CA LEU A 140 -7.27 28.96 -53.36
C LEU A 140 -6.10 29.53 -54.19
N VAL A 141 -6.40 30.49 -55.06
CA VAL A 141 -5.41 31.05 -56.01
C VAL A 141 -5.09 32.50 -55.65
N LEU A 142 -3.81 32.80 -55.47
CA LEU A 142 -3.27 34.14 -55.31
C LEU A 142 -2.64 34.60 -56.62
N GLU A 143 -3.18 35.65 -57.23
CA GLU A 143 -2.73 36.22 -58.51
C GLU A 143 -2.10 37.61 -58.29
N VAL A 144 -0.90 37.83 -58.82
CA VAL A 144 -0.26 39.16 -58.81
C VAL A 144 -0.91 40.04 -59.88
N LEU A 145 -1.94 40.78 -59.50
CA LEU A 145 -2.63 41.74 -60.37
C LEU A 145 -1.74 42.91 -60.80
N ARG A 146 -0.82 43.34 -59.92
CA ARG A 146 0.16 44.38 -60.22
C ARG A 146 1.49 44.00 -59.59
N GLY A 147 2.52 43.83 -60.42
CA GLY A 147 3.88 43.58 -59.98
C GLY A 147 4.59 44.81 -59.39
N GLY A 148 5.81 44.60 -58.90
CA GLY A 148 6.68 45.61 -58.31
C GLY A 148 7.62 45.04 -57.24
N VAL A 149 8.55 45.86 -56.77
CA VAL A 149 9.48 45.54 -55.69
C VAL A 149 8.82 45.80 -54.34
N ARG A 150 8.85 44.82 -53.43
CA ARG A 150 8.34 44.96 -52.06
C ARG A 150 9.09 46.08 -51.32
N GLY A 151 8.35 47.05 -50.79
CA GLY A 151 8.90 48.19 -50.04
C GLY A 151 9.22 49.43 -50.88
N VAL A 152 9.14 49.32 -52.21
CA VAL A 152 9.34 50.44 -53.15
C VAL A 152 8.06 50.71 -53.92
N ASP A 153 7.48 49.66 -54.51
CA ASP A 153 6.28 49.75 -55.30
C ASP A 153 5.02 49.47 -54.47
N ARG A 154 3.87 49.52 -55.15
CA ARG A 154 2.55 49.15 -54.60
C ARG A 154 1.97 47.94 -55.31
N PRO A 155 2.56 46.75 -55.17
CA PRO A 155 2.04 45.56 -55.80
C PRO A 155 0.65 45.21 -55.25
N ARG A 156 -0.13 44.50 -56.05
CA ARG A 156 -1.49 44.09 -55.71
C ARG A 156 -1.64 42.60 -55.94
N ILE A 157 -2.09 41.89 -54.92
CA ILE A 157 -2.45 40.47 -55.01
C ILE A 157 -3.96 40.36 -54.93
N ARG A 158 -4.54 39.61 -55.86
CA ARG A 158 -5.94 39.21 -55.87
C ARG A 158 -6.02 37.75 -55.42
N VAL A 159 -7.06 37.40 -54.68
CA VAL A 159 -7.26 36.05 -54.15
C VAL A 159 -8.63 35.54 -54.60
N TYR A 160 -8.64 34.31 -55.12
CA TYR A 160 -9.83 33.58 -55.53
C TYR A 160 -10.03 32.36 -54.64
N ASP A 161 -11.28 32.00 -54.39
CA ASP A 161 -11.64 30.77 -53.70
C ASP A 161 -11.61 29.55 -54.64
N PRO A 162 -11.82 28.33 -54.12
CA PRO A 162 -11.87 27.11 -54.93
C PRO A 162 -12.93 27.08 -56.04
N LEU A 163 -13.97 27.92 -55.95
CA LEU A 163 -15.01 28.01 -56.97
C LEU A 163 -14.64 29.02 -58.08
N GLY A 164 -13.51 29.72 -57.94
CA GLY A 164 -13.05 30.76 -58.84
C GLY A 164 -13.63 32.13 -58.55
N ASP A 165 -14.38 32.28 -57.46
CA ASP A 165 -14.94 33.56 -57.04
C ASP A 165 -13.89 34.41 -56.33
N ARG A 166 -13.91 35.72 -56.58
CA ARG A 166 -12.91 36.63 -56.02
C ARG A 166 -13.21 36.95 -54.56
N LEU A 167 -12.44 36.35 -53.65
CA LEU A 167 -12.47 36.66 -52.22
C LEU A 167 -12.02 38.10 -51.91
N THR A 168 -10.82 38.47 -52.39
CA THR A 168 -10.26 39.77 -52.02
C THR A 168 -9.22 40.30 -53.00
N THR A 169 -8.85 41.58 -52.81
CA THR A 169 -7.68 42.18 -53.44
C THR A 169 -6.96 43.03 -52.40
N ARG A 170 -5.67 42.77 -52.21
CA ARG A 170 -4.83 43.43 -51.22
C ARG A 170 -3.76 44.25 -51.91
N THR A 171 -3.68 45.52 -51.52
CA THR A 171 -2.60 46.41 -51.95
C THR A 171 -1.52 46.35 -50.88
N ILE A 172 -0.34 45.94 -51.32
CA ILE A 172 0.85 45.83 -50.50
C ILE A 172 1.55 47.18 -50.58
N ARG A 173 1.46 47.98 -49.52
CA ARG A 173 2.02 49.35 -49.51
C ARG A 173 3.50 49.33 -49.17
N GLU A 174 4.22 50.32 -49.70
CA GLU A 174 5.66 50.54 -49.49
C GLU A 174 6.03 50.61 -47.99
N ASN A 175 5.16 51.20 -47.15
CA ASN A 175 5.39 51.38 -45.72
C ASN A 175 4.91 50.21 -44.84
N HIS A 176 4.37 49.14 -45.42
CA HIS A 176 3.98 47.96 -44.63
C HIS A 176 5.20 47.10 -44.33
N ALA A 177 5.39 46.73 -43.05
CA ALA A 177 6.42 45.79 -42.61
C ALA A 177 6.40 44.48 -43.42
N LEU A 178 7.56 43.82 -43.56
CA LEU A 178 7.73 42.62 -44.39
C LEU A 178 6.92 41.43 -43.86
N ASP A 179 6.67 41.38 -42.55
CA ASP A 179 5.87 40.37 -41.85
C ASP A 179 4.38 40.74 -41.75
N ARG A 180 3.94 41.80 -42.44
CA ARG A 180 2.54 42.23 -42.41
C ARG A 180 1.62 41.13 -42.92
N LYS A 181 0.71 40.69 -42.06
CA LYS A 181 -0.39 39.76 -42.40
C LYS A 181 -1.50 40.48 -43.16
N TYR A 182 -1.89 39.91 -44.31
CA TYR A 182 -3.02 40.35 -45.12
C TYR A 182 -4.12 39.30 -45.04
N SER A 183 -5.18 39.60 -44.29
CA SER A 183 -6.32 38.67 -44.16
C SER A 183 -7.00 38.42 -45.52
N ILE A 184 -7.34 37.15 -45.77
CA ILE A 184 -8.04 36.69 -46.98
C ILE A 184 -9.43 36.13 -46.69
N GLY A 185 -9.90 36.26 -45.45
CA GLY A 185 -11.18 35.70 -44.99
C GLY A 185 -10.98 34.31 -44.37
N ASN A 186 -12.03 33.82 -43.70
CA ASN A 186 -12.07 32.46 -43.12
C ASN A 186 -10.82 32.12 -42.30
N GLY A 187 -10.51 32.96 -41.29
CA GLY A 187 -9.36 32.79 -40.40
C GLY A 187 -7.96 32.87 -41.04
N MET A 188 -7.87 32.92 -42.37
CA MET A 188 -6.62 32.88 -43.12
C MET A 188 -6.05 34.26 -43.46
N TYR A 189 -4.74 34.29 -43.68
CA TYR A 189 -3.97 35.43 -44.17
C TYR A 189 -2.81 34.98 -45.05
N PHE A 190 -2.22 35.92 -45.78
CA PHE A 190 -0.90 35.74 -46.39
C PHE A 190 0.08 36.84 -45.97
N VAL A 191 1.37 36.55 -46.11
CA VAL A 191 2.50 37.45 -45.90
C VAL A 191 3.35 37.42 -47.17
N VAL A 192 3.90 38.57 -47.56
CA VAL A 192 4.82 38.69 -48.69
C VAL A 192 6.14 39.27 -48.20
N GLY A 193 7.18 38.43 -48.27
CA GLY A 193 8.56 38.78 -47.93
C GLY A 193 9.19 39.78 -48.90
N ALA A 194 10.47 40.07 -48.68
CA ALA A 194 11.24 40.93 -49.59
C ALA A 194 11.42 40.26 -50.97
N GLY A 195 11.47 41.07 -52.02
CA GLY A 195 11.70 40.61 -53.38
C GLY A 195 10.87 41.36 -54.43
N THR A 196 10.83 40.79 -55.63
CA THR A 196 9.97 41.23 -56.75
C THR A 196 8.70 40.39 -56.81
N LEU A 197 7.61 41.03 -57.18
CA LEU A 197 6.39 40.37 -57.65
C LEU A 197 6.22 40.70 -59.13
N THR A 198 6.03 39.70 -59.98
CA THR A 198 5.77 39.89 -61.41
C THR A 198 4.29 39.74 -61.68
N ARG A 199 3.76 40.61 -62.54
CA ARG A 199 2.35 40.61 -62.89
C ARG A 199 1.96 39.27 -63.53
N ASP A 200 0.75 38.81 -63.21
CA ASP A 200 0.12 37.58 -63.70
C ASP A 200 0.77 36.28 -63.18
N ASP A 201 1.80 36.36 -62.34
CA ASP A 201 2.26 35.20 -61.57
C ASP A 201 1.17 34.76 -60.59
N THR A 202 0.99 33.45 -60.46
CA THR A 202 -0.01 32.84 -59.57
C THR A 202 0.64 31.90 -58.58
N ALA A 203 0.05 31.76 -57.40
CA ALA A 203 0.40 30.76 -56.41
C ALA A 203 -0.87 30.08 -55.92
N THR A 204 -0.81 28.77 -55.69
CA THR A 204 -1.97 27.96 -55.33
C THR A 204 -1.79 27.34 -53.96
N VAL A 205 -2.83 27.42 -53.14
CA VAL A 205 -2.97 26.71 -51.87
C VAL A 205 -4.22 25.84 -51.96
N THR A 206 -4.05 24.53 -51.81
CA THR A 206 -5.17 23.60 -51.74
C THR A 206 -5.79 23.64 -50.35
N LEU A 207 -7.07 23.95 -50.28
CA LEU A 207 -7.92 23.91 -49.10
C LEU A 207 -8.57 22.53 -49.00
N SER A 208 -8.71 22.04 -47.77
CA SER A 208 -9.47 20.84 -47.46
C SER A 208 -10.52 21.18 -46.39
N ASP A 209 -11.76 20.76 -46.63
CA ASP A 209 -12.87 20.78 -45.66
C ASP A 209 -12.82 19.60 -44.68
N THR A 210 -11.76 18.79 -44.77
CA THR A 210 -11.39 17.77 -43.80
C THR A 210 -10.10 18.17 -43.09
N ILE A 211 -9.94 17.68 -41.85
CA ILE A 211 -8.72 17.81 -41.07
C ILE A 211 -7.60 17.08 -41.82
N SER A 212 -6.66 17.80 -42.45
CA SER A 212 -5.57 17.15 -43.24
C SER A 212 -4.33 16.81 -42.41
N SER A 213 -4.25 17.17 -41.14
CA SER A 213 -3.20 16.64 -40.29
C SER A 213 -3.63 16.69 -38.84
N ALA A 214 -3.37 15.61 -38.12
CA ALA A 214 -3.30 15.63 -36.67
C ALA A 214 -2.30 16.71 -36.22
N ALA A 215 -2.37 17.15 -34.97
CA ALA A 215 -1.24 17.90 -34.42
C ALA A 215 0.04 17.05 -34.56
N ASP A 216 1.13 17.67 -35.01
CA ASP A 216 2.44 17.02 -35.15
C ASP A 216 3.28 17.38 -33.91
N PRO A 217 3.40 16.47 -32.93
CA PRO A 217 3.98 16.80 -31.64
C PRO A 217 5.51 16.99 -31.68
N ASP A 218 6.15 16.66 -32.81
CA ASP A 218 7.60 16.79 -33.00
C ASP A 218 8.00 18.08 -33.73
N GLN A 219 7.05 18.77 -34.36
CA GLN A 219 7.33 20.03 -35.04
C GLN A 219 7.29 21.23 -34.09
N PRO A 220 8.09 22.28 -34.35
CA PRO A 220 8.12 23.48 -33.50
C PRO A 220 6.79 24.26 -33.51
N PHE A 221 6.48 24.96 -32.42
CA PHE A 221 5.30 25.80 -32.30
C PHE A 221 5.29 27.00 -33.26
N ILE A 222 6.46 27.55 -33.61
CA ILE A 222 6.59 28.58 -34.68
C ILE A 222 6.70 28.01 -36.07
N GLY A 223 6.71 26.69 -36.19
CA GLY A 223 6.87 26.04 -37.48
C GLY A 223 5.76 26.47 -38.42
N ILE A 224 6.14 26.66 -39.68
CA ILE A 224 5.24 27.10 -40.73
C ILE A 224 4.90 25.87 -41.55
N GLY A 225 3.62 25.57 -41.58
CA GLY A 225 3.09 24.53 -42.41
C GLY A 225 3.32 23.11 -42.00
N SER A 226 3.78 22.27 -42.92
CA SER A 226 4.13 20.86 -42.63
C SER A 226 5.29 20.74 -41.64
N PHE A 227 5.95 21.85 -41.31
CA PHE A 227 6.98 21.94 -40.29
C PHE A 227 6.49 22.59 -39.00
N GLY A 228 5.17 22.82 -38.86
CA GLY A 228 4.54 23.36 -37.67
C GLY A 228 3.80 22.30 -36.89
N ALA A 229 3.68 22.51 -35.57
CA ALA A 229 2.96 21.61 -34.66
C ALA A 229 1.46 21.45 -34.99
N ASN A 230 0.94 22.26 -35.93
CA ASN A 230 -0.43 22.21 -36.41
C ASN A 230 -1.47 22.26 -35.27
N ILE A 231 -1.24 23.15 -34.31
CA ILE A 231 -2.13 23.42 -33.17
C ILE A 231 -3.14 24.50 -33.58
N GLU A 232 -4.37 24.40 -33.09
CA GLU A 232 -5.43 25.38 -33.35
C GLU A 232 -4.96 26.82 -33.01
N TYR A 233 -4.97 27.71 -34.00
CA TYR A 233 -4.28 29.00 -33.96
C TYR A 233 -5.10 30.13 -33.31
N SER A 234 -6.36 29.89 -32.88
CA SER A 234 -7.36 30.77 -32.21
C SER A 234 -6.86 31.68 -31.06
N GLY A 235 -5.87 32.54 -31.33
CA GLY A 235 -5.11 33.37 -30.38
C GLY A 235 -4.02 32.63 -29.59
N SER A 236 -3.71 31.38 -29.93
CA SER A 236 -3.00 30.39 -29.10
C SER A 236 -1.53 30.20 -29.42
N GLN A 237 -0.92 31.05 -30.25
CA GLN A 237 0.49 30.87 -30.61
C GLN A 237 1.37 30.90 -29.36
N VAL A 238 2.03 29.77 -29.11
CA VAL A 238 3.06 29.65 -28.07
C VAL A 238 4.17 30.62 -28.41
N ARG A 239 4.74 31.23 -27.39
CA ARG A 239 5.79 32.25 -27.52
C ARG A 239 6.81 32.09 -26.41
N ASN A 240 7.99 32.66 -26.63
CA ASN A 240 9.07 32.66 -25.65
C ASN A 240 8.55 33.20 -24.31
N GLY A 241 8.66 32.40 -23.26
CA GLY A 241 8.13 32.75 -21.96
C GLY A 241 8.29 31.61 -20.96
N THR A 242 7.45 31.63 -19.94
CA THR A 242 7.45 30.60 -18.89
C THR A 242 6.05 30.08 -18.66
N VAL A 243 5.97 28.87 -18.13
CA VAL A 243 4.81 28.35 -17.40
C VAL A 243 5.22 28.01 -15.97
N ARG A 244 4.25 27.84 -15.07
CA ARG A 244 4.51 27.39 -13.71
C ARG A 244 3.63 26.20 -13.35
N ILE A 245 4.23 25.13 -12.84
CA ILE A 245 3.53 23.91 -12.41
C ILE A 245 3.96 23.61 -10.98
N ASN A 246 3.00 23.51 -10.05
CA ASN A 246 3.29 23.20 -8.64
C ASN A 246 4.34 24.11 -7.97
N GLY A 247 4.47 25.35 -8.44
CA GLY A 247 5.46 26.29 -7.95
C GLY A 247 6.72 26.41 -8.80
N GLU A 248 7.04 25.40 -9.60
CA GLU A 248 8.24 25.32 -10.43
C GLU A 248 8.06 26.14 -11.72
N THR A 249 9.07 26.93 -12.09
CA THR A 249 9.02 27.79 -13.29
C THR A 249 9.77 27.13 -14.44
N ILE A 250 9.07 26.90 -15.54
CA ILE A 250 9.58 26.14 -16.69
C ILE A 250 9.62 27.08 -17.90
N ALA A 251 10.78 27.23 -18.50
CA ALA A 251 10.97 28.06 -19.69
C ALA A 251 10.49 27.30 -20.94
N ILE A 252 9.63 27.95 -21.73
CA ILE A 252 9.12 27.44 -22.99
C ILE A 252 9.56 28.40 -24.10
N ALA A 253 10.13 27.86 -25.15
CA ALA A 253 10.54 28.57 -26.33
C ALA A 253 9.53 28.34 -27.46
N GLU A 254 9.43 29.31 -28.34
CA GLU A 254 8.59 29.22 -29.53
C GLU A 254 9.14 28.19 -30.55
N THR A 255 10.43 27.86 -30.47
CA THR A 255 11.10 26.79 -31.22
C THR A 255 10.90 25.39 -30.62
N ASP A 256 10.28 25.28 -29.44
CA ASP A 256 9.92 23.98 -28.87
C ASP A 256 8.79 23.34 -29.70
N SER A 257 8.75 22.01 -29.74
CA SER A 257 7.57 21.22 -30.10
C SER A 257 6.72 20.87 -28.87
N ILE A 258 5.55 20.25 -29.08
CA ILE A 258 4.75 19.67 -27.96
C ILE A 258 5.65 18.74 -27.14
N ASN A 259 6.26 17.74 -27.78
CA ASN A 259 7.09 16.76 -27.09
C ASN A 259 8.24 17.40 -26.31
N SER A 260 8.99 18.33 -26.91
CA SER A 260 10.10 18.99 -26.21
C SER A 260 9.64 19.88 -25.04
N ALA A 261 8.44 20.46 -25.11
CA ALA A 261 7.86 21.21 -24.00
C ALA A 261 7.42 20.28 -22.86
N LEU A 262 6.81 19.13 -23.19
CA LEU A 262 6.45 18.10 -22.20
C LEU A 262 7.69 17.47 -21.57
N ASP A 263 8.77 17.27 -22.33
CA ASP A 263 10.05 16.80 -21.81
C ASP A 263 10.65 17.77 -20.79
N LYS A 264 10.56 19.08 -21.03
CA LYS A 264 10.96 20.10 -20.05
C LYS A 264 10.12 20.04 -18.78
N ILE A 265 8.82 19.74 -18.89
CA ILE A 265 7.95 19.52 -17.74
C ILE A 265 8.38 18.26 -16.97
N ASN A 266 8.59 17.15 -17.68
CA ASN A 266 9.03 15.86 -17.11
C ASN A 266 10.41 15.94 -16.44
N ALA A 267 11.31 16.76 -16.97
CA ALA A 267 12.64 16.98 -16.42
C ALA A 267 12.66 17.97 -15.24
N SER A 268 11.55 18.68 -14.98
CA SER A 268 11.48 19.69 -13.92
C SER A 268 11.26 19.09 -12.53
N ALA A 269 11.43 19.91 -11.49
CA ALA A 269 11.12 19.55 -10.11
C ALA A 269 9.62 19.70 -9.77
N ALA A 270 8.74 19.90 -10.75
CA ALA A 270 7.30 20.13 -10.53
C ALA A 270 6.55 18.91 -9.96
N GLY A 271 7.17 17.73 -9.93
CA GLY A 271 6.58 16.52 -9.34
C GLY A 271 5.41 15.96 -10.16
N VAL A 272 5.44 16.15 -11.48
CA VAL A 272 4.43 15.65 -12.42
C VAL A 272 5.06 14.84 -13.55
N THR A 273 4.24 14.05 -14.21
CA THR A 273 4.52 13.42 -15.51
C THR A 273 3.55 14.01 -16.52
N ALA A 274 4.05 14.45 -17.66
CA ALA A 274 3.30 15.04 -18.76
C ALA A 274 3.46 14.18 -20.02
N SER A 275 2.37 13.96 -20.74
CA SER A 275 2.31 13.12 -21.94
C SER A 275 1.39 13.71 -22.99
N TYR A 276 1.61 13.33 -24.24
CA TYR A 276 0.72 13.62 -25.36
C TYR A 276 0.15 12.30 -25.89
N ASN A 277 -1.16 12.26 -26.08
CA ASN A 277 -1.85 11.12 -26.69
C ASN A 277 -2.15 11.44 -28.15
N GLU A 278 -1.48 10.75 -29.07
CA GLU A 278 -1.66 10.95 -30.52
C GLU A 278 -3.04 10.53 -31.04
N VAL A 279 -3.75 9.63 -30.34
CA VAL A 279 -5.06 9.15 -30.76
C VAL A 279 -6.15 10.16 -30.41
N THR A 280 -6.07 10.75 -29.22
CA THR A 280 -7.05 11.73 -28.75
C THR A 280 -6.57 13.17 -28.91
N GLU A 281 -5.37 13.37 -29.46
CA GLU A 281 -4.66 14.66 -29.58
C GLU A 281 -4.70 15.52 -28.31
N GLN A 282 -4.56 14.90 -27.14
CA GLN A 282 -4.65 15.58 -25.85
C GLN A 282 -3.34 15.49 -25.07
N VAL A 283 -2.99 16.58 -24.41
CA VAL A 283 -1.96 16.57 -23.37
C VAL A 283 -2.59 16.18 -22.03
N GLU A 284 -1.89 15.33 -21.29
CA GLU A 284 -2.20 14.94 -19.92
C GLU A 284 -1.03 15.30 -19.00
N ILE A 285 -1.34 15.80 -17.80
CA ILE A 285 -0.38 16.06 -16.71
C ILE A 285 -0.89 15.35 -15.45
N VAL A 286 -0.12 14.39 -14.96
CA VAL A 286 -0.41 13.57 -13.78
C VAL A 286 0.58 13.89 -12.66
N ALA A 287 0.12 14.08 -11.43
CA ALA A 287 1.01 14.18 -10.28
C ALA A 287 1.75 12.85 -10.03
N ASN A 288 3.03 12.92 -9.67
CA ASN A 288 3.83 11.71 -9.38
C ASN A 288 3.49 11.08 -8.03
N GLN A 289 2.79 11.82 -7.17
CA GLN A 289 2.27 11.35 -5.89
C GLN A 289 0.75 11.15 -5.99
N THR A 290 0.25 10.15 -5.28
CA THR A 290 -1.20 9.93 -5.09
C THR A 290 -1.68 10.60 -3.80
N GLY A 291 -3.00 10.71 -3.63
CA GLY A 291 -3.58 11.32 -2.45
C GLY A 291 -3.46 12.86 -2.43
N PRO A 292 -3.91 13.53 -1.36
CA PRO A 292 -3.94 14.99 -1.25
C PRO A 292 -2.56 15.67 -1.39
N GLY A 293 -1.47 14.95 -1.13
CA GLY A 293 -0.10 15.45 -1.35
C GLY A 293 0.26 15.58 -2.84
N GLY A 294 -0.35 14.78 -3.71
CA GLY A 294 -0.14 14.81 -5.15
C GLY A 294 -1.10 15.75 -5.86
N SER A 295 -0.76 17.03 -5.96
CA SER A 295 -1.58 18.03 -6.64
C SER A 295 -1.02 18.43 -8.01
N VAL A 296 -1.89 18.97 -8.88
CA VAL A 296 -1.51 19.65 -10.12
C VAL A 296 -2.07 21.07 -10.10
N ASN A 297 -1.17 22.03 -10.06
CA ASN A 297 -1.45 23.45 -10.04
C ASN A 297 -0.77 24.14 -11.23
N LEU A 298 -1.55 24.50 -12.24
CA LEU A 298 -1.08 25.18 -13.46
C LEU A 298 -1.22 26.70 -13.30
N GLN A 299 -0.12 27.44 -13.44
CA GLN A 299 -0.03 28.87 -13.16
C GLN A 299 0.83 29.60 -14.21
N ASN A 300 0.71 30.92 -14.26
CA ASN A 300 1.58 31.83 -15.02
C ASN A 300 1.91 31.38 -16.45
N ASP A 301 0.88 31.18 -17.28
CA ASP A 301 1.03 30.75 -18.68
C ASP A 301 1.49 31.88 -19.62
N ASN A 302 2.62 32.51 -19.30
CA ASN A 302 3.17 33.61 -20.10
C ASN A 302 3.63 33.12 -21.49
N ALA A 303 4.10 31.88 -21.56
CA ALA A 303 4.43 31.20 -22.82
C ALA A 303 3.21 30.83 -23.66
N ARG A 304 2.00 30.80 -23.05
CA ARG A 304 0.73 30.36 -23.66
C ARG A 304 0.66 28.86 -23.99
N LEU A 305 1.52 28.04 -23.38
CA LEU A 305 1.51 26.59 -23.59
C LEU A 305 0.20 25.97 -23.08
N PHE A 306 -0.28 26.31 -21.88
CA PHE A 306 -1.50 25.72 -21.32
C PHE A 306 -2.75 26.14 -22.11
N ARG A 307 -2.75 27.37 -22.64
CA ARG A 307 -3.79 27.83 -23.55
C ARG A 307 -3.74 27.08 -24.89
N ALA A 308 -2.55 26.92 -25.48
CA ALA A 308 -2.37 26.22 -26.75
C ALA A 308 -2.75 24.74 -26.66
N THR A 309 -2.47 24.11 -25.53
CA THR A 309 -2.78 22.71 -25.26
C THR A 309 -4.13 22.52 -24.56
N LYS A 310 -4.94 23.57 -24.39
CA LYS A 310 -6.28 23.49 -23.78
C LYS A 310 -6.31 22.86 -22.37
N LEU A 311 -5.22 23.00 -21.60
CA LEU A 311 -5.06 22.45 -20.25
C LEU A 311 -5.58 23.37 -19.11
N TRP A 312 -5.85 24.65 -19.41
CA TRP A 312 -6.02 25.66 -18.37
C TRP A 312 -7.36 25.54 -17.61
N SER A 313 -7.29 25.36 -16.29
CA SER A 313 -8.46 25.36 -15.39
C SER A 313 -8.35 26.30 -14.17
N GLY A 314 -7.26 27.07 -14.04
CA GLY A 314 -7.10 28.15 -13.05
C GLY A 314 -7.11 27.76 -11.57
N THR A 315 -7.37 26.50 -11.23
CA THR A 315 -7.44 25.99 -9.85
C THR A 315 -6.43 24.87 -9.62
N THR A 316 -5.93 24.77 -8.38
CA THR A 316 -5.16 23.59 -7.94
C THR A 316 -6.10 22.39 -7.88
N LEU A 317 -5.71 21.29 -8.54
CA LEU A 317 -6.40 20.01 -8.40
C LEU A 317 -5.60 19.13 -7.45
N PRO A 318 -6.14 18.79 -6.26
CA PRO A 318 -5.50 17.82 -5.39
C PRO A 318 -5.76 16.40 -5.88
N GLY A 319 -4.85 15.48 -5.56
CA GLY A 319 -5.11 14.04 -5.65
C GLY A 319 -6.10 13.64 -4.58
N ARG A 320 -6.61 12.41 -4.68
CA ARG A 320 -7.68 11.90 -3.80
C ARG A 320 -7.16 10.71 -3.00
N ASN A 321 -7.48 10.68 -1.71
CA ASN A 321 -7.28 9.48 -0.90
C ASN A 321 -8.20 8.37 -1.39
N ALA A 322 -7.80 7.13 -1.11
CA ALA A 322 -8.72 6.00 -1.06
C ALA A 322 -9.95 6.34 -0.20
N ASP A 323 -11.13 5.87 -0.59
CA ASP A 323 -12.38 6.22 0.07
C ASP A 323 -12.44 5.82 1.55
N ASN A 324 -11.67 4.80 1.98
CA ASN A 324 -11.59 4.42 3.39
C ASN A 324 -10.75 5.38 4.25
N LEU A 325 -9.91 6.21 3.60
CA LEU A 325 -9.01 7.20 4.22
C LEU A 325 -9.46 8.65 3.97
N ALA A 326 -10.39 8.88 3.03
CA ALA A 326 -11.04 10.15 2.84
C ALA A 326 -12.06 10.42 3.96
N THR A 327 -12.34 11.70 4.24
CA THR A 327 -13.40 12.05 5.20
C THR A 327 -14.75 11.57 4.67
N LEU A 328 -15.64 11.16 5.57
CA LEU A 328 -16.91 10.54 5.17
C LEU A 328 -17.76 11.47 4.27
N ASP A 329 -17.69 12.78 4.46
CA ASP A 329 -18.39 13.77 3.63
C ASP A 329 -17.87 13.90 2.18
N GLN A 330 -16.68 13.37 1.89
CA GLN A 330 -16.07 13.38 0.55
C GLN A 330 -16.37 12.11 -0.26
N VAL A 331 -17.01 11.11 0.35
CA VAL A 331 -17.24 9.80 -0.25
C VAL A 331 -18.74 9.61 -0.47
N ASP A 332 -19.14 9.45 -1.74
CA ASP A 332 -20.56 9.37 -2.13
C ASP A 332 -21.32 8.27 -1.39
N ALA A 333 -20.66 7.13 -1.10
CA ALA A 333 -21.22 6.01 -0.36
C ALA A 333 -21.67 6.38 1.07
N PHE A 334 -21.13 7.47 1.64
CA PHE A 334 -21.45 7.95 3.00
C PHE A 334 -22.22 9.27 2.99
N SER A 335 -22.74 9.72 1.84
CA SER A 335 -23.50 10.98 1.70
C SER A 335 -24.79 11.06 2.55
N SER A 336 -25.31 9.92 3.04
CA SER A 336 -26.45 9.85 3.95
C SER A 336 -26.07 9.83 5.43
N VAL A 337 -24.77 9.80 5.75
CA VAL A 337 -24.26 9.76 7.13
C VAL A 337 -24.19 11.17 7.70
N SER A 338 -24.47 11.32 9.00
CA SER A 338 -24.35 12.58 9.73
C SER A 338 -23.49 12.44 10.99
N SER A 339 -22.84 13.53 11.41
CA SER A 339 -22.06 13.56 12.66
C SER A 339 -22.96 13.32 13.87
N GLY A 340 -22.43 12.65 14.90
CA GLY A 340 -23.18 12.27 16.09
C GLY A 340 -22.45 11.24 16.95
N ASN A 341 -23.19 10.33 17.56
CA ASN A 341 -22.63 9.20 18.31
C ASN A 341 -23.31 7.91 17.86
N LEU A 342 -22.52 6.89 17.55
CA LEU A 342 -22.96 5.50 17.43
C LEU A 342 -23.08 4.90 18.83
N VAL A 343 -23.95 3.91 19.00
CA VAL A 343 -24.04 3.11 20.24
C VAL A 343 -23.72 1.66 19.91
N VAL A 344 -22.64 1.12 20.49
CA VAL A 344 -22.22 -0.28 20.33
C VAL A 344 -22.06 -0.90 21.71
N ASN A 345 -22.82 -1.94 22.03
CA ASN A 345 -22.85 -2.55 23.37
C ASN A 345 -23.10 -1.55 24.52
N GLY A 346 -23.84 -0.47 24.25
CA GLY A 346 -24.11 0.60 25.21
C GLY A 346 -23.02 1.68 25.30
N GLU A 347 -21.90 1.52 24.60
CA GLU A 347 -20.85 2.54 24.54
C GLU A 347 -21.08 3.55 23.42
N ASN A 348 -20.87 4.83 23.74
CA ASN A 348 -21.02 5.94 22.82
C ASN A 348 -19.72 6.17 22.04
N ILE A 349 -19.81 6.10 20.72
CA ILE A 349 -18.67 6.27 19.81
C ILE A 349 -18.95 7.47 18.93
N ALA A 350 -18.25 8.58 19.17
CA ALA A 350 -18.40 9.79 18.38
C ALA A 350 -18.02 9.57 16.91
N ILE A 351 -18.71 10.24 16.00
CA ILE A 351 -18.44 10.28 14.57
C ILE A 351 -18.62 11.71 14.06
N ASP A 352 -17.68 12.19 13.26
CA ASP A 352 -17.73 13.50 12.60
C ASP A 352 -17.41 13.38 11.11
N VAL A 353 -18.43 13.56 10.25
CA VAL A 353 -18.28 13.29 8.82
C VAL A 353 -17.28 14.19 8.09
N GLY A 354 -17.00 15.38 8.63
CA GLY A 354 -16.03 16.32 8.04
C GLY A 354 -14.59 16.11 8.50
N ASN A 355 -14.36 15.23 9.49
CA ASN A 355 -13.05 15.01 10.09
C ASN A 355 -12.63 13.53 10.13
N ASP A 356 -13.60 12.62 10.25
CA ASP A 356 -13.35 11.19 10.33
C ASP A 356 -13.42 10.53 8.96
N SER A 357 -12.52 9.57 8.73
CA SER A 357 -12.61 8.58 7.66
C SER A 357 -13.33 7.32 8.12
N LEU A 358 -13.61 6.40 7.18
CA LEU A 358 -14.12 5.06 7.55
C LEU A 358 -13.13 4.35 8.49
N ASP A 359 -11.84 4.37 8.17
CA ASP A 359 -10.82 3.70 8.98
C ASP A 359 -10.72 4.29 10.40
N ASP A 360 -10.89 5.61 10.54
CA ASP A 360 -10.94 6.26 11.86
C ASP A 360 -12.09 5.75 12.70
N VAL A 361 -13.30 5.67 12.12
CA VAL A 361 -14.50 5.18 12.85
C VAL A 361 -14.36 3.70 13.20
N LEU A 362 -13.89 2.85 12.28
CA LEU A 362 -13.68 1.42 12.55
C LEU A 362 -12.60 1.19 13.62
N THR A 363 -11.53 1.97 13.58
CA THR A 363 -10.49 1.94 14.61
C THR A 363 -11.04 2.37 15.95
N ARG A 364 -11.86 3.42 15.98
CA ARG A 364 -12.50 3.91 17.21
C ARG A 364 -13.46 2.89 17.81
N ILE A 365 -14.23 2.17 16.98
CA ILE A 365 -15.04 1.03 17.45
C ILE A 365 -14.14 -0.05 18.07
N SER A 366 -13.08 -0.45 17.36
CA SER A 366 -12.16 -1.52 17.78
C SER A 366 -11.35 -1.23 19.04
N THR A 367 -11.16 0.05 19.36
CA THR A 367 -10.36 0.50 20.51
C THR A 367 -11.22 1.00 21.67
N SER A 368 -12.54 1.05 21.50
CA SER A 368 -13.49 1.41 22.55
C SER A 368 -13.67 0.27 23.57
N ASP A 369 -14.31 0.59 24.70
CA ASP A 369 -14.69 -0.38 25.73
C ASP A 369 -15.91 -1.25 25.31
N ALA A 370 -16.43 -1.06 24.10
CA ALA A 370 -17.56 -1.84 23.56
C ALA A 370 -17.23 -3.33 23.38
N GLY A 371 -15.94 -3.70 23.36
CA GLY A 371 -15.48 -5.09 23.16
C GLY A 371 -15.90 -5.65 21.80
N VAL A 372 -15.79 -4.83 20.75
CA VAL A 372 -16.11 -5.20 19.36
C VAL A 372 -14.95 -4.83 18.46
N THR A 373 -14.40 -5.82 17.76
CA THR A 373 -13.46 -5.59 16.67
C THR A 373 -14.21 -5.25 15.37
N ALA A 374 -13.87 -4.12 14.74
CA ALA A 374 -14.41 -3.67 13.47
C ALA A 374 -13.32 -3.66 12.39
N GLN A 375 -13.60 -4.24 11.23
CA GLN A 375 -12.61 -4.35 10.16
C GLN A 375 -13.25 -4.23 8.77
N LEU A 376 -12.63 -3.42 7.90
CA LEU A 376 -12.87 -3.43 6.46
C LEU A 376 -12.08 -4.55 5.80
N SER A 377 -12.74 -5.40 5.03
CA SER A 377 -12.11 -6.37 4.14
C SER A 377 -11.90 -5.72 2.77
N PRO A 378 -10.65 -5.49 2.31
CA PRO A 378 -10.39 -4.77 1.06
C PRO A 378 -10.94 -5.48 -0.17
N ASP A 379 -10.72 -6.80 -0.28
CA ASP A 379 -11.15 -7.60 -1.45
C ASP A 379 -12.68 -7.71 -1.58
N GLY A 380 -13.38 -7.65 -0.45
CA GLY A 380 -14.83 -7.74 -0.39
C GLY A 380 -15.53 -6.38 -0.34
N GLN A 381 -14.77 -5.30 -0.09
CA GLN A 381 -15.27 -3.97 0.30
C GLN A 381 -16.42 -4.09 1.31
N ARG A 382 -16.19 -4.89 2.35
CA ARG A 382 -17.22 -5.22 3.36
C ARG A 382 -16.66 -4.96 4.74
N VAL A 383 -17.41 -4.25 5.56
CA VAL A 383 -17.11 -4.11 6.97
C VAL A 383 -17.66 -5.32 7.71
N THR A 384 -16.89 -5.81 8.67
CA THR A 384 -17.31 -6.85 9.62
C THR A 384 -17.09 -6.33 11.04
N LEU A 385 -18.12 -6.41 11.85
CA LEU A 385 -18.10 -6.19 13.30
C LEU A 385 -18.13 -7.55 13.98
N THR A 386 -17.24 -7.79 14.93
CA THR A 386 -17.14 -9.06 15.64
C THR A 386 -16.96 -8.76 17.12
N SER A 387 -17.83 -9.29 17.97
CA SER A 387 -17.67 -9.20 19.42
C SER A 387 -16.35 -9.86 19.86
N ASP A 388 -15.68 -9.33 20.86
CA ASP A 388 -14.49 -9.97 21.42
C ASP A 388 -14.87 -11.12 22.38
N SER A 389 -16.15 -11.18 22.77
CA SER A 389 -16.74 -12.23 23.61
C SER A 389 -17.70 -13.13 22.83
N ALA A 390 -17.60 -14.44 23.07
CA ALA A 390 -18.51 -15.44 22.51
C ALA A 390 -19.78 -15.66 23.35
N GLU A 391 -19.88 -15.01 24.52
CA GLU A 391 -20.90 -15.31 25.53
C GLU A 391 -21.98 -14.23 25.62
N THR A 392 -21.70 -13.02 25.15
CA THR A 392 -22.60 -11.86 25.18
C THR A 392 -23.11 -11.52 23.78
N SER A 393 -24.37 -11.11 23.67
CA SER A 393 -24.89 -10.52 22.42
C SER A 393 -24.14 -9.22 22.10
N MET A 394 -24.15 -8.85 20.82
CA MET A 394 -23.60 -7.59 20.34
C MET A 394 -24.75 -6.68 19.92
N ASP A 395 -24.91 -5.53 20.57
CA ASP A 395 -25.89 -4.51 20.23
C ASP A 395 -25.25 -3.44 19.35
N ILE A 396 -25.88 -3.13 18.22
CA ILE A 396 -25.41 -2.15 17.24
C ILE A 396 -26.55 -1.16 16.95
N ASP A 397 -26.33 0.13 17.18
CA ASP A 397 -27.30 1.18 16.90
C ASP A 397 -26.59 2.42 16.34
N ALA A 398 -27.00 2.90 15.17
CA ALA A 398 -26.41 4.11 14.58
C ALA A 398 -26.92 5.37 15.28
N ASN A 399 -27.93 5.27 16.15
CA ASN A 399 -28.54 6.35 16.92
C ASN A 399 -28.89 7.56 16.03
N GLY A 400 -29.44 7.26 14.85
CA GLY A 400 -29.88 8.25 13.86
C GLY A 400 -28.80 8.80 12.94
N THR A 401 -27.52 8.44 13.10
CA THR A 401 -26.42 8.93 12.23
C THR A 401 -26.48 8.35 10.82
N GLY A 402 -27.14 7.20 10.61
CA GLY A 402 -27.20 6.49 9.34
C GLY A 402 -25.93 5.68 8.98
N PHE A 403 -24.91 5.67 9.85
CA PHE A 403 -23.61 5.06 9.57
C PHE A 403 -23.69 3.56 9.24
N PHE A 404 -24.35 2.75 10.08
CA PHE A 404 -24.44 1.30 9.83
C PHE A 404 -25.31 0.97 8.60
N ALA A 405 -26.35 1.76 8.35
CA ALA A 405 -27.12 1.66 7.11
C ALA A 405 -26.25 1.91 5.86
N ALA A 406 -25.39 2.93 5.88
CA ALA A 406 -24.44 3.20 4.80
C ALA A 406 -23.40 2.07 4.63
N LEU A 407 -23.04 1.39 5.73
CA LEU A 407 -22.23 0.16 5.69
C LEU A 407 -23.01 -1.10 5.26
N ALA A 408 -24.28 -0.98 4.91
CA ALA A 408 -25.18 -2.11 4.66
C ALA A 408 -25.16 -3.15 5.80
N ILE A 409 -24.96 -2.69 7.03
CA ILE A 409 -24.99 -3.49 8.26
C ILE A 409 -26.35 -3.32 8.90
N GLN A 410 -26.99 -4.43 9.23
CA GLN A 410 -28.26 -4.40 9.95
C GLN A 410 -28.00 -4.04 11.42
N GLU A 411 -28.69 -2.99 11.88
CA GLU A 411 -28.72 -2.56 13.28
C GLU A 411 -29.60 -3.48 14.15
N GLY A 412 -29.34 -3.48 15.45
CA GLY A 412 -30.03 -4.25 16.48
C GLY A 412 -29.13 -5.23 17.23
N THR A 413 -29.77 -6.08 18.04
CA THR A 413 -29.11 -7.12 18.83
C THR A 413 -28.73 -8.32 17.96
N VAL A 414 -27.44 -8.56 17.82
CA VAL A 414 -26.86 -9.77 17.25
C VAL A 414 -26.64 -10.77 18.40
N ALA A 415 -27.45 -11.82 18.43
CA ALA A 415 -27.34 -12.83 19.47
C ALA A 415 -25.97 -13.52 19.44
N ALA A 416 -25.40 -13.77 20.62
CA ALA A 416 -24.35 -14.78 20.75
C ALA A 416 -24.92 -16.09 20.20
N ASN A 417 -24.17 -16.76 19.32
CA ASN A 417 -24.56 -18.08 18.85
C ASN A 417 -24.34 -19.05 20.02
N GLY A 418 -25.30 -19.07 20.94
CA GLY A 418 -25.31 -19.90 22.14
C GLY A 418 -25.24 -21.37 21.75
N ARG A 419 -24.00 -21.88 21.75
CA ARG A 419 -23.49 -23.26 21.68
C ARG A 419 -22.20 -23.20 20.86
N GLY A 420 -21.09 -22.88 21.52
CA GLY A 420 -19.76 -23.00 20.90
C GLY A 420 -19.61 -24.37 20.26
N ARG A 421 -19.51 -24.43 18.92
CA ARG A 421 -19.18 -25.68 18.24
C ARG A 421 -17.83 -26.13 18.78
N GLY A 422 -17.74 -27.37 19.24
CA GLY A 422 -16.47 -27.89 19.71
C GLY A 422 -15.46 -28.04 18.58
N TYR A 423 -14.29 -28.58 18.89
CA TYR A 423 -13.21 -28.75 17.92
C TYR A 423 -13.67 -29.63 16.74
N SER A 424 -13.15 -29.33 15.53
CA SER A 424 -13.36 -30.19 14.36
C SER A 424 -12.97 -31.65 14.66
N GLU A 425 -13.55 -32.61 13.96
CA GLU A 425 -13.27 -34.03 14.19
C GLU A 425 -11.77 -34.35 14.13
N ARG A 426 -11.07 -33.86 13.10
CA ARG A 426 -9.62 -34.05 12.94
C ARG A 426 -8.83 -33.45 14.11
N ARG A 427 -9.20 -32.24 14.56
CA ARG A 427 -8.49 -31.57 15.67
C ARG A 427 -8.81 -32.22 17.02
N SER A 428 -10.06 -32.62 17.24
CA SER A 428 -10.49 -33.38 18.41
C SER A 428 -9.67 -34.66 18.57
N LEU A 429 -9.37 -35.36 17.47
CA LEU A 429 -8.54 -36.57 17.50
C LEU A 429 -7.08 -36.26 17.88
N LYS A 430 -6.51 -35.17 17.36
CA LYS A 430 -5.14 -34.74 17.72
C LYS A 430 -5.02 -34.33 19.19
N ILE A 431 -5.95 -33.50 19.68
CA ILE A 431 -5.99 -33.09 21.09
C ILE A 431 -6.18 -34.31 21.99
N ASN A 432 -7.10 -35.22 21.62
CA ASN A 432 -7.33 -36.46 22.36
C ASN A 432 -6.08 -37.37 22.43
N ALA A 433 -5.33 -37.46 21.32
CA ALA A 433 -4.06 -38.19 21.30
C ALA A 433 -3.01 -37.54 22.21
N ALA A 434 -2.86 -36.22 22.15
CA ALA A 434 -1.90 -35.47 22.99
C ALA A 434 -2.26 -35.53 24.48
N VAL A 435 -3.54 -35.44 24.85
CA VAL A 435 -4.00 -35.64 26.24
C VAL A 435 -3.69 -37.06 26.72
N ALA A 436 -3.95 -38.07 25.89
CA ALA A 436 -3.65 -39.46 26.24
C ALA A 436 -2.14 -39.71 26.39
N ASP A 437 -1.31 -39.05 25.58
CA ASP A 437 0.14 -39.15 25.67
C ASP A 437 0.69 -38.45 26.91
N THR A 438 0.17 -37.26 27.23
CA THR A 438 0.50 -36.53 28.47
C THR A 438 0.20 -37.38 29.71
N VAL A 439 -0.99 -37.96 29.79
CA VAL A 439 -1.38 -38.86 30.91
C VAL A 439 -0.50 -40.11 30.95
N LYS A 440 -0.14 -40.66 29.80
CA LYS A 440 0.77 -41.82 29.73
C LYS A 440 2.16 -41.47 30.27
N THR A 441 2.73 -40.34 29.88
CA THR A 441 4.06 -39.90 30.35
C THR A 441 4.04 -39.60 31.85
N LEU A 442 2.96 -38.99 32.35
CA LEU A 442 2.74 -38.83 33.79
C LEU A 442 2.70 -40.20 34.48
N ASN A 443 1.92 -41.16 34.00
CA ASN A 443 1.88 -42.51 34.57
C ASN A 443 3.27 -43.18 34.58
N THR A 444 4.08 -43.00 33.53
CA THR A 444 5.46 -43.50 33.51
C THR A 444 6.30 -42.85 34.61
N PHE A 445 6.21 -41.53 34.80
CA PHE A 445 6.88 -40.84 35.89
C PHE A 445 6.48 -41.38 37.28
N PHE A 446 5.21 -41.77 37.47
CA PHE A 446 4.74 -42.36 38.73
C PHE A 446 5.08 -43.86 38.89
N ARG A 447 5.24 -44.63 37.80
CA ARG A 447 5.50 -46.09 37.85
C ARG A 447 6.97 -46.49 37.93
N GLU A 448 7.87 -45.85 37.17
CA GLU A 448 9.08 -46.54 36.69
C GLU A 448 10.35 -46.50 37.58
N THR A 449 10.39 -45.79 38.70
CA THR A 449 11.59 -45.85 39.59
C THR A 449 11.48 -46.87 40.73
N ALA A 450 10.40 -47.65 40.80
CA ALA A 450 10.22 -48.70 41.81
C ALA A 450 10.94 -50.03 41.47
N GLY A 451 11.80 -50.05 40.44
CA GLY A 451 12.58 -51.21 40.03
C GLY A 451 13.73 -51.52 40.99
N ARG A 452 13.49 -52.44 41.95
CA ARG A 452 14.49 -53.16 42.78
C ARG A 452 15.47 -52.27 43.57
N GLY A 453 14.98 -51.47 44.52
CA GLY A 453 15.83 -50.77 45.49
C GLY A 453 15.07 -49.85 46.43
N ARG A 454 15.74 -49.35 47.48
CA ARG A 454 15.21 -48.29 48.37
C ARG A 454 15.03 -47.03 47.53
N GLU A 455 13.78 -46.58 47.42
CA GLU A 455 13.38 -45.45 46.59
C GLU A 455 14.01 -44.14 47.08
N ASP A 456 14.49 -43.34 46.14
CA ASP A 456 15.09 -42.03 46.40
C ASP A 456 14.03 -41.11 47.03
N ALA A 457 14.30 -40.64 48.26
CA ALA A 457 13.39 -39.79 49.02
C ALA A 457 13.04 -38.50 48.26
N THR A 458 13.93 -38.01 47.40
CA THR A 458 13.73 -36.81 46.58
C THR A 458 12.67 -37.07 45.51
N VAL A 459 12.78 -38.18 44.78
CA VAL A 459 11.83 -38.56 43.72
C VAL A 459 10.44 -38.80 44.31
N ASN A 460 10.37 -39.40 45.50
CA ASN A 460 9.12 -39.56 46.24
C ASN A 460 8.52 -38.23 46.70
N GLY A 461 9.35 -37.30 47.17
CA GLY A 461 8.91 -35.95 47.51
C GLY A 461 8.27 -35.24 46.31
N LEU A 462 8.92 -35.32 45.14
CA LEU A 462 8.40 -34.73 43.90
C LEU A 462 7.04 -35.32 43.49
N ARG A 463 6.89 -36.64 43.53
CA ARG A 463 5.61 -37.29 43.22
C ARG A 463 4.49 -36.85 44.15
N ASN A 464 4.75 -36.83 45.45
CA ASN A 464 3.76 -36.41 46.45
C ASN A 464 3.34 -34.94 46.25
N GLN A 465 4.27 -34.06 45.87
CA GLN A 465 3.99 -32.66 45.57
C GLN A 465 3.12 -32.50 44.31
N LEU A 466 3.44 -33.21 43.22
CA LEU A 466 2.64 -33.20 42.00
C LEU A 466 1.24 -33.77 42.25
N GLU A 467 1.16 -34.87 42.99
CA GLU A 467 -0.11 -35.48 43.37
C GLU A 467 -0.97 -34.49 44.16
N GLY A 468 -0.38 -33.79 45.14
CA GLY A 468 -1.06 -32.75 45.91
C GLY A 468 -1.56 -31.59 45.03
N ALA A 469 -0.75 -31.14 44.07
CA ALA A 469 -1.13 -30.08 43.12
C ALA A 469 -2.30 -30.51 42.21
N LEU A 470 -2.24 -31.74 41.68
CA LEU A 470 -3.30 -32.30 40.84
C LEU A 470 -4.61 -32.50 41.62
N ARG A 471 -4.55 -32.92 42.88
CA ARG A 471 -5.71 -33.02 43.78
C ARG A 471 -6.33 -31.65 44.05
N GLY A 472 -5.51 -30.64 44.31
CA GLY A 472 -5.96 -29.27 44.59
C GLY A 472 -6.78 -28.66 43.46
N LEU A 473 -6.41 -28.95 42.20
CA LEU A 473 -7.11 -28.44 41.02
C LEU A 473 -8.42 -29.17 40.72
N LEU A 474 -8.44 -30.50 40.88
CA LEU A 474 -9.56 -31.34 40.40
C LEU A 474 -10.60 -31.67 41.47
N GLY A 475 -10.36 -31.30 42.73
CA GLY A 475 -11.22 -31.63 43.86
C GLY A 475 -11.47 -33.15 43.97
N ASN A 476 -12.65 -33.56 44.44
CA ASN A 476 -13.02 -34.98 44.61
C ASN A 476 -13.30 -35.73 43.28
N GLY A 477 -12.82 -35.24 42.13
CA GLY A 477 -12.77 -35.99 40.87
C GLY A 477 -14.06 -36.03 40.04
N GLU A 478 -15.05 -35.16 40.29
CA GLU A 478 -16.30 -35.15 39.50
C GLU A 478 -16.14 -34.44 38.14
N VAL A 479 -15.37 -33.34 38.09
CA VAL A 479 -15.18 -32.52 36.88
C VAL A 479 -14.36 -33.26 35.80
N SER A 480 -13.34 -34.00 36.22
CA SER A 480 -12.49 -34.79 35.32
C SER A 480 -13.25 -35.97 34.71
N LYS A 481 -14.02 -36.71 35.53
CA LYS A 481 -14.89 -37.82 35.07
C LYS A 481 -15.92 -37.37 34.02
N ALA A 482 -16.45 -36.16 34.12
CA ALA A 482 -17.42 -35.62 33.16
C ALA A 482 -16.83 -35.44 31.75
N LEU A 483 -15.53 -35.17 31.66
CA LEU A 483 -14.80 -34.84 30.43
C LEU A 483 -14.05 -36.04 29.81
N GLY A 484 -14.07 -37.20 30.48
CA GLY A 484 -13.41 -38.42 29.98
C GLY A 484 -11.94 -38.56 30.38
N ILE A 485 -11.46 -37.75 31.32
CA ILE A 485 -10.13 -37.88 31.92
C ILE A 485 -10.36 -38.32 33.37
N ARG A 486 -9.91 -39.51 33.76
CA ARG A 486 -10.00 -39.95 35.14
C ARG A 486 -8.62 -39.84 35.75
N LEU A 487 -8.44 -39.00 36.77
CA LEU A 487 -7.25 -39.09 37.61
C LEU A 487 -7.60 -39.97 38.81
N ASP A 488 -6.79 -41.00 39.04
CA ASP A 488 -6.99 -41.95 40.14
C ASP A 488 -5.96 -41.64 41.22
N LEU A 489 -6.38 -40.82 42.18
CA LEU A 489 -5.55 -40.33 43.27
C LEU A 489 -6.16 -40.89 44.55
N ASP A 490 -6.18 -42.20 44.77
CA ASP A 490 -6.62 -42.80 46.05
C ASP A 490 -5.42 -43.31 46.85
N ALA A 491 -5.28 -42.81 48.08
CA ALA A 491 -4.13 -42.96 48.99
C ALA A 491 -4.02 -44.34 49.67
N SER A 492 -4.46 -45.42 49.02
CA SER A 492 -4.43 -46.77 49.60
C SER A 492 -3.20 -47.57 49.14
N GLY A 493 -2.03 -47.20 49.66
CA GLY A 493 -0.87 -48.08 49.92
C GLY A 493 -0.18 -48.83 48.77
N ASP A 494 -0.69 -48.79 47.55
CA ASP A 494 -0.15 -49.59 46.44
C ASP A 494 0.78 -48.74 45.57
N ARG A 495 2.07 -49.08 45.62
CA ARG A 495 3.20 -48.28 45.10
C ARG A 495 3.40 -48.38 43.58
N PHE A 496 2.36 -48.76 42.83
CA PHE A 496 2.39 -49.08 41.40
C PHE A 496 1.21 -48.50 40.61
N ARG A 497 0.72 -47.32 40.97
CA ARG A 497 -0.53 -46.79 40.41
C ARG A 497 -0.32 -45.77 39.29
N ASP A 498 -1.23 -45.85 38.32
CA ASP A 498 -1.49 -44.78 37.36
C ASP A 498 -2.13 -43.60 38.07
N VAL A 499 -1.61 -42.40 37.81
CA VAL A 499 -2.24 -41.16 38.27
C VAL A 499 -3.45 -40.78 37.42
N GLY A 500 -3.62 -41.39 36.25
CA GLY A 500 -4.87 -41.28 35.51
C GLY A 500 -5.02 -42.16 34.27
N SER A 501 -6.18 -42.04 33.64
CA SER A 501 -6.56 -42.68 32.39
C SER A 501 -7.43 -41.72 31.55
N VAL A 502 -7.44 -41.94 30.23
CA VAL A 502 -8.20 -41.12 29.29
C VAL A 502 -9.13 -42.02 28.48
N ASP A 503 -10.44 -41.81 28.63
CA ASP A 503 -11.44 -42.37 27.72
C ASP A 503 -11.45 -41.55 26.44
N ARG A 504 -10.71 -42.04 25.45
CA ARG A 504 -10.53 -41.37 24.15
C ARG A 504 -11.85 -41.10 23.44
N ASN A 505 -12.84 -41.98 23.55
CA ASN A 505 -14.11 -41.83 22.84
C ASN A 505 -14.97 -40.75 23.50
N ARG A 506 -15.03 -40.77 24.84
CA ARG A 506 -15.75 -39.77 25.61
C ARG A 506 -15.12 -38.38 25.50
N LEU A 507 -13.79 -38.30 25.60
CA LEU A 507 -13.06 -37.04 25.45
C LEU A 507 -13.22 -36.46 24.04
N ALA A 508 -13.09 -37.26 22.98
CA ALA A 508 -13.33 -36.79 21.62
C ALA A 508 -14.77 -36.27 21.43
N LYS A 509 -15.77 -36.97 21.98
CA LYS A 509 -17.17 -36.52 21.95
C LYS A 509 -17.37 -35.19 22.68
N LYS A 510 -16.71 -35.00 23.82
CA LYS A 510 -16.77 -33.75 24.61
C LYS A 510 -16.00 -32.60 23.97
N LEU A 511 -14.84 -32.86 23.38
CA LEU A 511 -14.10 -31.88 22.58
C LEU A 511 -14.94 -31.33 21.41
N ARG A 512 -15.75 -32.19 20.77
CA ARG A 512 -16.67 -31.80 19.67
C ARG A 512 -17.94 -31.09 20.12
N SER A 513 -18.43 -31.36 21.32
CA SER A 513 -19.72 -30.84 21.82
C SER A 513 -19.59 -29.74 22.88
N SER A 514 -18.42 -29.58 23.50
CA SER A 514 -18.18 -28.69 24.64
C SER A 514 -16.70 -28.27 24.68
N GLY A 515 -16.14 -27.93 23.51
CA GLY A 515 -14.73 -27.53 23.35
C GLY A 515 -14.26 -26.43 24.29
N PRO A 516 -15.04 -25.35 24.53
CA PRO A 516 -14.70 -24.30 25.48
C PRO A 516 -14.54 -24.81 26.92
N ASN A 517 -15.41 -25.69 27.39
CA ASN A 517 -15.31 -26.26 28.75
C ASN A 517 -14.05 -27.13 28.92
N VAL A 518 -13.64 -27.85 27.86
CA VAL A 518 -12.39 -28.60 27.87
C VAL A 518 -11.19 -27.65 27.86
N LYS A 519 -11.25 -26.57 27.07
CA LYS A 519 -10.19 -25.53 27.04
C LYS A 519 -10.04 -24.84 28.39
N ALA A 520 -11.14 -24.49 29.04
CA ALA A 520 -11.17 -23.89 30.37
C ALA A 520 -10.54 -24.81 31.43
N LEU A 521 -10.76 -26.14 31.35
CA LEU A 521 -10.09 -27.07 32.26
C LEU A 521 -8.57 -27.17 31.99
N LEU A 522 -8.17 -27.18 30.72
CA LEU A 522 -6.77 -27.33 30.34
C LEU A 522 -5.96 -26.06 30.61
N ASN A 523 -6.50 -24.88 30.28
CA ASN A 523 -5.82 -23.60 30.36
C ASN A 523 -6.15 -22.80 31.63
N GLY A 524 -7.25 -23.15 32.31
CA GLY A 524 -7.81 -22.34 33.39
C GLY A 524 -8.94 -21.45 32.88
N ALA A 525 -9.75 -20.97 33.82
CA ALA A 525 -10.79 -19.98 33.61
C ALA A 525 -10.91 -19.11 34.87
N ASP A 526 -11.38 -17.88 34.71
CA ASP A 526 -11.72 -16.97 35.81
C ASP A 526 -10.59 -16.77 36.84
N GLY A 527 -9.36 -16.56 36.34
CA GLY A 527 -8.18 -16.33 37.18
C GLY A 527 -7.65 -17.56 37.93
N ARG A 528 -8.20 -18.76 37.68
CA ARG A 528 -7.69 -20.03 38.22
C ARG A 528 -6.74 -20.71 37.23
N GLN A 529 -5.69 -21.34 37.74
CA GLN A 529 -4.73 -22.07 36.92
C GLN A 529 -5.37 -23.33 36.30
N GLY A 530 -5.03 -23.62 35.04
CA GLY A 530 -5.43 -24.84 34.34
C GLY A 530 -4.49 -26.03 34.57
N LEU A 531 -4.90 -27.20 34.09
CA LEU A 531 -4.08 -28.42 34.15
C LEU A 531 -2.70 -28.25 33.50
N LEU A 532 -2.61 -27.59 32.34
CA LEU A 532 -1.36 -27.40 31.63
C LEU A 532 -0.38 -26.58 32.46
N GLN A 533 -0.85 -25.45 32.99
CA GLN A 533 -0.04 -24.52 33.79
C GLN A 533 0.51 -25.19 35.06
N ILE A 534 -0.31 -25.99 35.75
CA ILE A 534 0.13 -26.68 36.98
C ILE A 534 1.19 -27.74 36.68
N VAL A 535 0.94 -28.58 35.67
CA VAL A 535 1.88 -29.66 35.32
C VAL A 535 3.20 -29.09 34.80
N GLU A 536 3.14 -28.04 33.98
CA GLU A 536 4.32 -27.35 33.47
C GLU A 536 5.13 -26.69 34.58
N GLN A 537 4.49 -25.87 35.43
CA GLN A 537 5.17 -25.19 36.54
C GLN A 537 5.82 -26.19 37.50
N PHE A 538 5.12 -27.29 37.80
CA PHE A 538 5.68 -28.35 38.63
C PHE A 538 6.88 -29.00 37.97
N ALA A 539 6.75 -29.46 36.72
CA ALA A 539 7.82 -30.21 36.05
C ALA A 539 9.07 -29.35 35.84
N LEU A 540 8.91 -28.05 35.50
CA LEU A 540 10.01 -27.10 35.44
C LEU A 540 10.70 -26.91 36.80
N SER A 541 9.93 -26.73 37.87
CA SER A 541 10.48 -26.58 39.23
C SER A 541 11.23 -27.85 39.67
N ALA A 542 10.68 -29.03 39.38
CA ALA A 542 11.25 -30.31 39.72
C ALA A 542 12.56 -30.58 38.95
N VAL A 543 12.60 -30.30 37.64
CA VAL A 543 13.82 -30.42 36.82
C VAL A 543 14.89 -29.44 37.30
N ARG A 544 14.54 -28.20 37.65
CA ARG A 544 15.49 -27.23 38.23
C ARG A 544 16.06 -27.74 39.55
N GLY A 545 15.22 -28.21 40.47
CA GLY A 545 15.68 -28.76 41.75
C GLY A 545 16.60 -29.97 41.58
N LEU A 546 16.31 -30.86 40.63
CA LEU A 546 17.20 -31.97 40.30
C LEU A 546 18.52 -31.48 39.66
N ASN A 547 18.49 -30.47 38.80
CA ASN A 547 19.71 -29.90 38.21
C ASN A 547 20.61 -29.21 39.26
N GLU A 548 20.02 -28.56 40.25
CA GLU A 548 20.74 -27.94 41.37
C GLU A 548 21.43 -29.01 42.24
N LEU A 549 20.79 -30.16 42.44
CA LEU A 549 21.37 -31.31 43.14
C LEU A 549 22.55 -31.95 42.40
N SER A 550 22.64 -31.84 41.07
CA SER A 550 23.82 -32.27 40.30
C SER A 550 25.03 -31.33 40.35
N GLY A 551 24.91 -30.17 41.03
CA GLY A 551 25.97 -29.15 41.03
C GLY A 551 26.14 -28.42 39.69
N THR A 552 25.26 -28.65 38.70
CA THR A 552 25.20 -27.92 37.44
C THR A 552 24.56 -26.54 37.67
N LYS A 553 25.26 -25.65 38.38
CA LYS A 553 24.97 -24.22 38.33
C LYS A 553 25.41 -23.67 36.98
N GLY A 554 24.46 -23.57 36.04
CA GLY A 554 24.57 -22.75 34.84
C GLY A 554 25.64 -23.18 33.83
N SER A 555 25.30 -24.05 32.89
CA SER A 555 26.01 -24.07 31.59
C SER A 555 25.04 -24.34 30.44
N VAL A 556 24.56 -23.26 29.83
CA VAL A 556 24.43 -23.00 28.37
C VAL A 556 24.28 -24.23 27.44
N PHE A 557 23.31 -25.10 27.68
CA PHE A 557 22.75 -25.95 26.62
C PHE A 557 21.24 -25.93 26.74
N ASP A 558 20.70 -24.74 26.46
CA ASP A 558 19.31 -24.49 26.11
C ASP A 558 19.37 -24.04 24.64
N THR A 559 19.65 -24.99 23.75
CA THR A 559 19.45 -24.84 22.32
C THR A 559 19.11 -26.22 21.79
N PHE A 560 17.90 -26.35 21.25
CA PHE A 560 17.23 -27.54 20.71
C PHE A 560 16.41 -28.38 21.70
N ALA A 561 15.22 -27.86 22.02
CA ALA A 561 13.95 -28.59 21.91
C ALA A 561 12.87 -27.63 21.39
#